data_AF-A0A7J7WUX8-F1
#
_entry.id   AF-A0A7J7WUX8-F1
#
_cell.length_a   1.000
_cell.length_b   1.000
_cell.length_c   1.000
_cell.angle_alpha   90.00
_cell.angle_beta   90.00
_cell.angle_gamma   90.00
#
_symmetry.space_group_name_H-M   'P 1'
#
loop_
_entity.id
_entity.type
_entity.pdbx_description
1 polymer ?
#
loop_
_entity_poly.entity_id
_entity_poly.type
_entity_poly.pdbx_seq_one_letter_code
_entity_poly.pdbx_strand_id
1 'polypeptide(L)'
;MLEIVLAIGNFMNKGQRGGAYGFRVASLNKIADTKSSIDRSISLLHYLIMILEKHFPDILNMPSELQHLPEAAKVNLAELEKEIGNLRKGLRAVEVELEYQKRQAREPNDKFVPVMSDFITVSSFSFSELEDQLSEARDKFSKALVHFGEQDSKMQPDEFFGIFDTFLQAFSEARQDLEAMRRRKEEEERRARMEAMLKEQRERERWQRQRKVHAGNALEEGGEFDDLVSALRSGEVFDKDLCKLKRSRKRSGNLALEVTRERAINRLNC
;
A
#
# COMPACT_ATOMS: atom_id res chain seq x y z
N MET A 1 10.93 15.85 5.92
CA MET A 1 10.54 15.48 4.54
C MET A 1 10.45 16.70 3.63
N LEU A 2 9.63 17.70 3.96
CA LEU A 2 9.42 18.90 3.12
C LEU A 2 10.69 19.69 2.82
N GLU A 3 11.62 19.77 3.77
CA GLU A 3 12.92 20.40 3.56
C GLU A 3 13.76 19.70 2.47
N ILE A 4 13.71 18.36 2.43
CA ILE A 4 14.41 17.57 1.40
C ILE A 4 13.76 17.80 0.04
N VAL A 5 12.43 17.83 -0.01
CA VAL A 5 11.68 18.17 -1.23
C VAL A 5 12.06 19.57 -1.72
N LEU A 6 12.15 20.55 -0.82
CA LEU A 6 12.55 21.92 -1.15
C LEU A 6 13.97 21.95 -1.71
N ALA A 7 14.91 21.26 -1.06
CA ALA A 7 16.30 21.19 -1.50
C ALA A 7 16.43 20.55 -2.89
N ILE A 8 15.75 19.43 -3.13
CA ILE A 8 15.69 18.75 -4.42
C ILE A 8 15.08 19.67 -5.48
N GLY A 9 13.92 20.28 -5.18
CA GLY A 9 13.24 21.20 -6.09
C GLY A 9 14.10 22.40 -6.46
N ASN A 10 14.78 23.02 -5.50
CA ASN A 10 15.71 24.13 -5.74
C ASN A 10 16.92 23.70 -6.57
N PHE A 11 17.44 22.49 -6.36
CA PHE A 11 18.54 21.97 -7.14
C PHE A 11 18.13 21.66 -8.59
N MET A 12 16.93 21.12 -8.81
CA MET A 12 16.42 20.79 -10.14
C MET A 12 16.01 22.02 -10.94
N ASN A 13 15.44 23.03 -10.29
CA ASN A 13 14.91 24.24 -10.94
C ASN A 13 15.91 25.40 -11.01
N LYS A 14 17.23 25.15 -10.95
CA LYS A 14 18.28 26.18 -11.00
C LYS A 14 18.02 27.22 -12.10
N GLY A 15 18.12 28.50 -11.75
CA GLY A 15 17.76 29.63 -12.61
C GLY A 15 16.60 30.43 -12.02
N GLN A 16 15.74 31.02 -12.85
CA GLN A 16 14.61 31.86 -12.40
C GLN A 16 13.55 31.12 -11.56
N ARG A 17 13.53 29.78 -11.57
CA ARG A 17 12.55 28.96 -10.83
C ARG A 17 13.17 28.26 -9.60
N GLY A 18 14.42 28.55 -9.27
CA GLY A 18 15.12 28.02 -8.11
C GLY A 18 15.25 29.06 -7.00
N GLY A 19 15.74 28.65 -5.82
CA GLY A 19 15.91 29.54 -4.67
C GLY A 19 14.61 29.87 -3.93
N ALA A 20 13.62 28.97 -3.99
CA ALA A 20 12.40 29.08 -3.22
C ALA A 20 12.67 28.85 -1.72
N TYR A 21 11.96 29.58 -0.87
CA TYR A 21 11.95 29.39 0.59
C TYR A 21 10.87 28.42 1.06
N GLY A 22 9.95 28.05 0.16
CA GLY A 22 8.84 27.14 0.44
C GLY A 22 8.04 26.87 -0.84
N PHE A 23 7.07 25.98 -0.74
CA PHE A 23 6.15 25.62 -1.82
C PHE A 23 4.76 25.33 -1.25
N ARG A 24 3.72 25.50 -2.08
CA ARG A 24 2.34 25.14 -1.69
C ARG A 24 2.23 23.64 -1.53
N VAL A 25 1.52 23.16 -0.51
CA VAL A 25 1.44 21.72 -0.17
C VAL A 25 0.87 20.88 -1.31
N ALA A 26 -0.01 21.44 -2.14
CA ALA A 26 -0.52 20.79 -3.36
C ALA A 26 0.60 20.36 -4.34
N SER A 27 1.79 20.96 -4.25
CA SER A 27 2.94 20.59 -5.07
C SER A 27 3.52 19.21 -4.73
N LEU A 28 3.23 18.68 -3.54
CA LEU A 28 3.64 17.33 -3.13
C LEU A 28 3.13 16.26 -4.11
N ASN A 29 1.88 16.40 -4.56
CA ASN A 29 1.27 15.46 -5.48
C ASN A 29 1.91 15.48 -6.88
N LYS A 30 2.64 16.55 -7.24
CA LYS A 30 3.35 16.67 -8.52
C LYS A 30 4.72 16.00 -8.52
N ILE A 31 5.23 15.59 -7.35
CA ILE A 31 6.54 14.93 -7.23
C ILE A 31 6.51 13.59 -7.97
N ALA A 32 5.39 12.86 -7.92
CA ALA A 32 5.23 11.59 -8.60
C ALA A 32 5.25 11.70 -10.14
N ASP A 33 4.92 12.86 -10.69
CA ASP A 33 4.84 13.11 -12.14
C ASP A 33 6.21 13.27 -12.79
N THR A 34 7.21 13.68 -12.02
CA THR A 34 8.57 13.87 -12.52
C THR A 34 9.27 12.51 -12.63
N LYS A 35 9.49 12.01 -13.85
CA LYS A 35 10.13 10.72 -14.10
C LYS A 35 11.63 10.85 -14.41
N SER A 36 12.39 9.83 -14.07
CA SER A 36 13.80 9.73 -14.43
C SER A 36 13.98 9.62 -15.95
N SER A 37 15.01 10.26 -16.46
CA SER A 37 15.40 10.19 -17.89
C SER A 37 16.06 8.85 -18.24
N ILE A 38 16.62 8.15 -17.25
CA ILE A 38 17.30 6.85 -17.42
C ILE A 38 16.29 5.71 -17.37
N ASP A 39 15.36 5.75 -16.41
CA ASP A 39 14.36 4.72 -16.20
C ASP A 39 13.00 5.37 -15.91
N ARG A 40 12.09 5.29 -16.88
CA ARG A 40 10.76 5.91 -16.78
C ARG A 40 9.86 5.28 -15.71
N SER A 41 10.21 4.09 -15.21
CA SER A 41 9.52 3.47 -14.07
C SER A 41 9.84 4.17 -12.75
N ILE A 42 10.96 4.88 -12.65
CA ILE A 42 11.39 5.58 -11.44
C ILE A 42 10.95 7.04 -11.50
N SER A 43 10.15 7.48 -10.52
CA SER A 43 9.81 8.89 -10.34
C SER A 43 10.70 9.60 -9.32
N LEU A 44 10.58 10.92 -9.23
CA LEU A 44 11.23 11.72 -8.20
C LEU A 44 10.76 11.32 -6.80
N LEU A 45 9.52 10.83 -6.67
CA LEU A 45 9.01 10.29 -5.40
C LEU A 45 9.76 9.01 -5.01
N HIS A 46 10.00 8.10 -5.95
CA HIS A 46 10.84 6.92 -5.70
C HIS A 46 12.24 7.33 -5.26
N TYR A 47 12.84 8.29 -5.97
CA TYR A 47 14.17 8.79 -5.62
C TYR A 47 14.21 9.46 -4.23
N LEU A 48 13.18 10.24 -3.88
CA LEU A 48 13.02 10.82 -2.55
C LEU A 48 12.97 9.71 -1.48
N ILE A 49 12.16 8.67 -1.68
CA ILE A 49 12.06 7.54 -0.74
C ILE A 49 13.43 6.86 -0.58
N MET A 50 14.17 6.64 -1.66
CA MET A 50 15.53 6.06 -1.57
C MET A 50 16.49 6.93 -0.76
N ILE A 51 16.40 8.26 -0.86
CA ILE A 51 17.19 9.19 -0.02
C ILE A 51 16.76 9.07 1.44
N LEU A 52 15.45 9.05 1.71
CA LEU A 52 14.91 8.92 3.06
C LEU A 52 15.34 7.60 3.71
N GLU A 53 15.25 6.47 2.99
CA GLU A 53 15.73 5.17 3.48
C GLU A 53 17.20 5.19 3.87
N LYS A 54 18.03 5.91 3.11
CA LYS A 54 19.47 5.92 3.33
C LYS A 54 19.91 6.89 4.42
N HIS A 55 19.26 8.05 4.54
CA HIS A 55 19.76 9.16 5.35
C HIS A 55 18.81 9.58 6.47
N PHE A 56 17.51 9.31 6.35
CA PHE A 56 16.48 9.76 7.29
C PHE A 56 15.39 8.68 7.52
N PRO A 57 15.77 7.49 8.01
CA PRO A 57 14.86 6.35 8.12
C PRO A 57 13.66 6.62 9.04
N ASP A 58 13.82 7.48 10.05
CA ASP A 58 12.75 7.84 11.00
C ASP A 58 11.53 8.46 10.28
N ILE A 59 11.77 9.19 9.19
CA ILE A 59 10.72 9.86 8.41
C ILE A 59 9.84 8.84 7.66
N LEU A 60 10.32 7.61 7.45
CA LEU A 60 9.54 6.59 6.74
C LEU A 60 8.31 6.11 7.52
N ASN A 61 8.22 6.41 8.82
CA ASN A 61 7.08 6.10 9.67
C ASN A 61 5.94 7.14 9.57
N MET A 62 6.14 8.20 8.77
CA MET A 62 5.17 9.28 8.59
C MET A 62 3.74 8.83 8.22
N PRO A 63 3.50 7.79 7.40
CA PRO A 63 2.14 7.27 7.18
C PRO A 63 1.43 6.79 8.46
N SER A 64 2.17 6.25 9.42
CA SER A 64 1.62 5.81 10.70
C SER A 64 1.37 6.99 11.66
N GLU A 65 2.23 8.01 11.63
CA GLU A 65 2.04 9.25 12.41
C GLU A 65 0.81 10.04 11.93
N LEU A 66 0.46 9.90 10.64
CA LEU A 66 -0.69 10.55 10.02
C LEU A 66 -1.87 9.61 9.75
N GLN A 67 -2.03 8.54 10.54
CA GLN A 67 -3.05 7.50 10.29
C GLN A 67 -4.51 7.99 10.26
N HIS A 68 -4.84 9.11 10.91
CA HIS A 68 -6.20 9.66 10.93
C HIS A 68 -6.51 10.59 9.74
N LEU A 69 -5.49 10.90 8.94
CA LEU A 69 -5.58 11.83 7.84
C LEU A 69 -6.58 11.39 6.75
N PRO A 70 -6.67 10.11 6.35
CA PRO A 70 -7.66 9.67 5.37
C PRO A 70 -9.11 9.88 5.83
N GLU A 71 -9.38 9.77 7.13
CA GLU A 71 -10.72 10.04 7.68
C GLU A 71 -10.98 11.56 7.77
N ALA A 72 -9.98 12.35 8.18
CA ALA A 72 -10.08 13.80 8.19
C ALA A 72 -10.32 14.38 6.78
N ALA A 73 -9.76 13.76 5.74
CA ALA A 73 -9.96 14.13 4.33
C ALA A 73 -11.39 13.87 3.81
N LYS A 74 -12.24 13.19 4.58
CA LYS A 74 -13.65 12.96 4.23
C LYS A 74 -14.61 13.88 4.98
N VAL A 75 -14.10 14.69 5.93
CA VAL A 75 -14.93 15.53 6.78
C VAL A 75 -15.36 16.78 6.04
N ASN A 76 -16.67 16.96 5.90
CA ASN A 76 -17.27 18.22 5.48
C ASN A 76 -17.57 19.07 6.72
N LEU A 77 -16.71 20.05 7.00
CA LEU A 77 -16.84 20.89 8.19
C LEU A 77 -18.11 21.73 8.18
N ALA A 78 -18.50 22.26 7.01
CA ALA A 78 -19.71 23.08 6.89
C ALA A 78 -20.99 22.29 7.20
N GLU A 79 -21.04 21.02 6.78
CA GLU A 79 -22.15 20.11 7.09
C GLU A 79 -22.16 19.76 8.59
N LEU A 80 -21.00 19.46 9.17
CA LEU A 80 -20.86 19.19 10.60
C LEU A 80 -21.31 20.38 11.46
N GLU A 81 -20.92 21.61 11.10
CA GLU A 81 -21.35 22.83 11.79
C GLU A 81 -22.87 23.04 11.69
N LYS A 82 -23.45 22.72 10.54
CA LYS A 82 -24.90 22.79 10.33
C LYS A 82 -25.64 21.78 11.21
N GLU A 83 -25.16 20.54 11.29
CA GLU A 83 -25.75 19.50 12.13
C GLU A 83 -25.70 19.85 13.61
N ILE A 84 -24.54 20.31 14.10
CA ILE A 84 -24.40 20.79 15.48
C ILE A 84 -25.30 22.01 15.73
N GLY A 85 -25.45 22.89 14.74
CA GLY A 85 -26.39 24.00 14.79
C GLY A 85 -27.86 23.56 14.91
N ASN A 86 -28.24 22.46 14.25
CA ASN A 86 -29.58 21.90 14.34
C ASN A 86 -29.83 21.25 15.72
N LEU A 87 -28.84 20.52 16.25
CA LEU A 87 -28.91 19.96 17.60
C LEU A 87 -29.10 21.05 18.65
N ARG A 88 -28.34 22.15 18.55
CA ARG A 88 -28.50 23.33 19.45
C ARG A 88 -29.91 23.90 19.42
N LYS A 89 -30.50 24.00 18.23
CA LYS A 89 -31.88 24.50 18.07
C LYS A 89 -32.90 23.52 18.66
N GLY A 90 -32.70 22.22 18.42
CA GLY A 90 -33.55 21.16 18.96
C GLY A 90 -33.54 21.14 20.49
N LEU A 91 -32.36 21.18 21.11
CA LEU A 91 -32.23 21.24 22.57
C LEU A 91 -32.91 22.47 23.16
N ARG A 92 -32.71 23.66 22.58
CA ARG A 92 -33.41 24.87 23.02
C ARG A 92 -34.92 24.78 22.89
N ALA A 93 -35.43 24.15 21.82
CA ALA A 93 -36.87 23.96 21.67
C ALA A 93 -37.44 23.05 22.78
N VAL A 94 -36.71 21.99 23.13
CA VAL A 94 -37.09 21.10 24.24
C VAL A 94 -37.03 21.82 25.58
N GLU A 95 -36.01 22.63 25.83
CA GLU A 95 -35.90 23.44 27.06
C GLU A 95 -37.09 24.39 27.21
N VAL A 96 -37.46 25.10 26.13
CA VAL A 96 -38.61 26.01 26.12
C VAL A 96 -39.92 25.26 26.39
N GLU A 97 -40.12 24.12 25.73
CA GLU A 97 -41.33 23.30 25.93
C GLU A 97 -41.38 22.74 27.36
N LEU A 98 -40.25 22.29 27.91
CA LEU A 98 -40.17 21.80 29.28
C LEU A 98 -40.54 22.90 30.29
N GLU A 99 -40.05 24.12 30.10
CA GLU A 99 -40.39 25.25 30.95
C GLU A 99 -41.86 25.66 30.84
N TYR A 100 -42.46 25.52 29.66
CA TYR A 100 -43.89 25.69 29.48
C TYR A 100 -44.69 24.61 30.23
N GLN A 101 -44.37 23.33 30.04
CA GLN A 101 -45.07 22.21 30.66
C GLN A 101 -44.92 22.16 32.19
N LYS A 102 -43.79 22.63 32.74
CA LYS A 102 -43.60 22.79 34.20
C LYS A 102 -44.65 23.70 34.84
N ARG A 103 -45.22 24.65 34.08
CA ARG A 103 -46.20 25.65 34.55
C ARG A 103 -47.65 25.20 34.36
N GLN A 104 -47.89 24.10 33.66
CA GLN A 104 -49.23 23.58 33.38
C GLN A 104 -49.73 22.65 34.50
N ALA A 105 -51.05 22.53 34.62
CA ALA A 105 -51.66 21.53 35.50
C ALA A 105 -51.36 20.13 34.96
N ARG A 106 -50.80 19.25 35.80
CA ARG A 106 -50.36 17.91 35.39
C ARG A 106 -51.52 16.93 35.43
N GLU A 107 -51.69 16.14 34.37
CA GLU A 107 -52.52 14.96 34.46
C GLU A 107 -51.85 13.88 35.34
N PRO A 108 -52.60 13.06 36.08
CA PRO A 108 -52.04 12.13 37.07
C PRO A 108 -51.02 11.12 36.51
N ASN A 109 -51.11 10.80 35.21
CA ASN A 109 -50.24 9.83 34.55
C ASN A 109 -49.22 10.48 33.60
N ASP A 110 -49.16 11.81 33.52
CA ASP A 110 -48.21 12.51 32.66
C ASP A 110 -46.80 12.48 33.27
N LYS A 111 -45.84 11.96 32.50
CA LYS A 111 -44.43 11.83 32.87
C LYS A 111 -43.51 12.72 32.03
N PHE A 112 -44.04 13.64 31.24
CA PHE A 112 -43.25 14.49 30.36
C PHE A 112 -42.19 15.28 31.15
N VAL A 113 -42.60 16.05 32.16
CA VAL A 113 -41.68 16.88 32.95
C VAL A 113 -40.54 16.09 33.59
N PRO A 114 -40.77 14.99 34.35
CA PRO A 114 -39.67 14.24 34.95
C PRO A 114 -38.73 13.64 33.90
N VAL A 115 -39.26 13.00 32.85
CA VAL A 115 -38.45 12.38 31.79
C VAL A 115 -37.62 13.41 31.03
N MET A 116 -38.24 14.52 30.63
CA MET A 116 -37.57 15.54 29.83
C MET A 116 -36.60 16.40 30.66
N SER A 117 -36.81 16.53 31.97
CA SER A 117 -35.84 17.18 32.86
C SER A 117 -34.54 16.39 32.96
N ASP A 118 -34.64 15.07 33.12
CA ASP A 118 -33.46 14.18 33.13
C ASP A 118 -32.76 14.20 31.77
N PHE A 119 -33.53 14.11 30.68
CA PHE A 119 -33.01 14.18 29.32
C PHE A 119 -32.23 15.47 29.04
N ILE A 120 -32.79 16.64 29.38
CA ILE A 120 -32.12 17.93 29.17
C ILE A 120 -30.83 18.02 29.98
N THR A 121 -30.85 17.57 31.24
CA THR A 121 -29.66 17.61 32.10
C THR A 121 -28.49 16.86 31.48
N VAL A 122 -28.73 15.63 31.01
CA VAL A 122 -27.69 14.81 30.37
C VAL A 122 -27.30 15.34 29.00
N SER A 123 -28.29 15.69 28.18
CA SER A 123 -28.07 16.09 26.79
C SER A 123 -27.38 17.45 26.68
N SER A 124 -27.72 18.42 27.54
CA SER A 124 -27.07 19.73 27.52
C SER A 124 -25.61 19.64 27.96
N PHE A 125 -25.26 18.77 28.92
CA PHE A 125 -23.86 18.52 29.28
C PHE A 125 -23.08 17.88 28.12
N SER A 126 -23.61 16.79 27.54
CA SER A 126 -22.97 16.12 26.40
C SER A 126 -22.85 17.03 25.18
N PHE A 127 -23.85 17.87 24.93
CA PHE A 127 -23.83 18.82 23.82
C PHE A 127 -22.80 19.94 24.03
N SER A 128 -22.62 20.43 25.26
CA SER A 128 -21.56 21.40 25.58
C SER A 128 -20.17 20.84 25.27
N GLU A 129 -19.91 19.57 25.62
CA GLU A 129 -18.64 18.91 25.30
C GLU A 129 -18.42 18.81 23.78
N LEU A 130 -19.48 18.49 23.03
CA LEU A 130 -19.41 18.45 21.56
C LEU A 130 -19.11 19.83 20.95
N GLU A 131 -19.69 20.91 21.51
CA GLU A 131 -19.40 22.28 21.06
C GLU A 131 -17.94 22.67 21.32
N ASP A 132 -17.40 22.31 22.48
CA ASP A 132 -16.00 22.55 22.82
C ASP A 132 -15.05 21.79 21.89
N GLN A 133 -15.34 20.51 21.61
CA GLN A 133 -14.57 19.70 20.67
C GLN A 133 -14.58 20.26 19.25
N LEU A 134 -15.73 20.74 18.76
CA LEU A 134 -15.83 21.38 17.44
C LEU A 134 -15.00 22.67 17.40
N SER A 135 -15.08 23.49 18.44
CA SER A 135 -14.33 24.74 18.56
C SER A 135 -12.82 24.50 18.54
N GLU A 136 -12.36 23.51 19.31
CA GLU A 136 -10.96 23.10 19.35
C GLU A 136 -10.49 22.55 17.99
N ALA A 137 -11.29 21.70 17.34
CA ALA A 137 -10.98 21.17 16.02
C ALA A 137 -10.83 22.29 14.97
N ARG A 138 -11.72 23.28 14.99
CA ARG A 138 -11.65 24.45 14.08
C ARG A 138 -10.39 25.29 14.31
N ASP A 139 -10.03 25.52 15.58
CA ASP A 139 -8.82 26.26 15.93
C ASP A 139 -7.54 25.52 15.48
N LYS A 140 -7.46 24.21 15.74
CA LYS A 140 -6.34 23.37 15.27
C LYS A 140 -6.24 23.34 13.75
N PHE A 141 -7.38 23.22 13.05
CA PHE A 141 -7.41 23.25 11.59
C PHE A 141 -6.92 24.60 11.04
N SER A 142 -7.40 25.71 11.62
CA SER A 142 -6.97 27.06 11.24
C SER A 142 -5.47 27.27 11.45
N LYS A 143 -4.93 26.78 12.56
CA LYS A 143 -3.48 26.79 12.84
C LYS A 143 -2.70 25.94 11.83
N ALA A 144 -3.22 24.79 11.43
CA ALA A 144 -2.60 23.94 10.43
C ALA A 144 -2.52 24.65 9.06
N LEU A 145 -3.62 25.26 8.60
CA LEU A 145 -3.62 26.04 7.36
C LEU A 145 -2.54 27.13 7.37
N VAL A 146 -2.48 27.91 8.44
CA VAL A 146 -1.45 28.96 8.61
C VAL A 146 -0.04 28.36 8.63
N HIS A 147 0.17 27.25 9.33
CA HIS A 147 1.46 26.58 9.43
C HIS A 147 2.00 26.15 8.05
N PHE A 148 1.11 25.70 7.16
CA PHE A 148 1.48 25.31 5.80
C PHE A 148 1.37 26.44 4.76
N GLY A 149 1.08 27.67 5.19
CA GLY A 149 1.01 28.84 4.31
C GLY A 149 -0.23 28.86 3.40
N GLU A 150 -1.28 28.11 3.76
CA GLU A 150 -2.57 28.12 3.09
C GLU A 150 -3.42 29.24 3.72
N GLN A 151 -3.43 30.42 3.09
CA GLN A 151 -4.16 31.60 3.58
C GLN A 151 -5.61 31.69 3.07
N ASP A 152 -6.09 30.70 2.32
CA ASP A 152 -7.46 30.73 1.82
C ASP A 152 -8.41 30.38 2.97
N SER A 153 -9.12 31.39 3.49
CA SER A 153 -10.11 31.23 4.56
C SER A 153 -11.29 30.33 4.18
N LYS A 154 -11.34 29.83 2.94
CA LYS A 154 -12.40 28.95 2.43
C LYS A 154 -11.98 27.49 2.32
N MET A 155 -10.68 27.18 2.38
CA MET A 155 -10.20 25.80 2.22
C MET A 155 -10.82 24.91 3.29
N GLN A 156 -11.49 23.85 2.86
CA GLN A 156 -12.15 22.90 3.74
C GLN A 156 -11.21 21.76 4.15
N PRO A 157 -11.48 21.05 5.26
CA PRO A 157 -10.67 19.91 5.68
C PRO A 157 -10.51 18.83 4.61
N ASP A 158 -11.56 18.51 3.85
CA ASP A 158 -11.52 17.53 2.76
C ASP A 158 -10.51 17.92 1.68
N GLU A 159 -10.47 19.20 1.30
CA GLU A 159 -9.49 19.72 0.34
C GLU A 159 -8.07 19.70 0.91
N PHE A 160 -7.89 20.24 2.12
CA PHE A 160 -6.57 20.38 2.74
C PHE A 160 -5.95 19.03 3.07
N PHE A 161 -6.66 18.18 3.81
CA PHE A 161 -6.17 16.85 4.17
C PHE A 161 -6.15 15.92 2.96
N GLY A 162 -7.05 16.09 1.98
CA GLY A 162 -7.03 15.31 0.74
C GLY A 162 -5.71 15.43 -0.04
N ILE A 163 -5.03 16.59 0.03
CA ILE A 163 -3.69 16.77 -0.55
C ILE A 163 -2.70 15.78 0.07
N PHE A 164 -2.66 15.70 1.40
CA PHE A 164 -1.73 14.84 2.11
C PHE A 164 -2.13 13.37 2.02
N ASP A 165 -3.42 13.04 1.99
CA ASP A 165 -3.91 11.66 1.83
C ASP A 165 -3.48 11.10 0.47
N THR A 166 -3.70 11.88 -0.59
CA THR A 166 -3.22 11.54 -1.94
C THR A 166 -1.71 11.33 -1.96
N PHE A 167 -0.94 12.21 -1.31
CA PHE A 167 0.51 12.06 -1.22
C PHE A 167 0.92 10.81 -0.44
N LEU A 168 0.26 10.51 0.67
CA LEU A 168 0.53 9.33 1.51
C LEU A 168 0.27 8.02 0.77
N GLN A 169 -0.80 7.98 -0.03
CA GLN A 169 -1.11 6.86 -0.91
C GLN A 169 0.00 6.67 -1.95
N ALA A 170 0.34 7.73 -2.69
CA ALA A 170 1.41 7.69 -3.68
C ALA A 170 2.78 7.33 -3.06
N PHE A 171 3.06 7.80 -1.84
CA PHE A 171 4.27 7.45 -1.10
C PHE A 171 4.32 5.97 -0.75
N SER A 172 3.19 5.42 -0.28
CA SER A 172 3.07 4.01 0.08
C SER A 172 3.20 3.10 -1.13
N GLU A 173 2.55 3.46 -2.25
CA GLU A 173 2.67 2.77 -3.53
C GLU A 173 4.10 2.78 -4.05
N ALA A 174 4.75 3.96 -4.12
CA ALA A 174 6.13 4.07 -4.58
C ALA A 174 7.12 3.28 -3.71
N ARG A 175 6.86 3.17 -2.40
CA ARG A 175 7.66 2.34 -1.49
C ARG A 175 7.49 0.85 -1.78
N GLN A 176 6.26 0.39 -2.01
CA GLN A 176 5.99 -1.00 -2.41
C GLN A 176 6.61 -1.32 -3.78
N ASP A 177 6.55 -0.38 -4.73
CA ASP A 177 7.15 -0.50 -6.05
C ASP A 177 8.68 -0.63 -5.96
N LEU A 178 9.34 0.17 -5.11
CA LEU A 178 10.78 0.04 -4.85
C LEU A 178 11.15 -1.33 -4.27
N GLU A 179 10.37 -1.84 -3.33
CA GLU A 179 10.59 -3.16 -2.74
C GLU A 179 10.41 -4.27 -3.79
N ALA A 180 9.37 -4.18 -4.61
CA ALA A 180 9.13 -5.12 -5.70
C ALA A 180 10.26 -5.09 -6.75
N MET A 181 10.76 -3.91 -7.10
CA MET A 181 11.90 -3.72 -8.01
C MET A 181 13.17 -4.37 -7.45
N ARG A 182 13.46 -4.18 -6.16
CA ARG A 182 14.62 -4.81 -5.48
C ARG A 182 14.51 -6.33 -5.51
N ARG A 183 13.33 -6.87 -5.16
CA ARG A 183 13.08 -8.32 -5.19
C ARG A 183 13.25 -8.92 -6.58
N ARG A 184 12.71 -8.27 -7.62
CA ARG A 184 12.87 -8.72 -9.02
C ARG A 184 14.33 -8.73 -9.44
N LYS A 185 15.08 -7.67 -9.13
CA LYS A 185 16.50 -7.59 -9.44
C LYS A 185 17.32 -8.70 -8.76
N GLU A 186 17.07 -8.97 -7.49
CA GLU A 186 17.73 -10.07 -6.76
C GLU A 186 17.43 -11.44 -7.37
N GLU A 187 16.17 -11.68 -7.78
CA GLU A 187 15.78 -12.92 -8.45
C GLU A 187 16.43 -13.09 -9.82
N GLU A 188 16.52 -12.02 -10.61
CA GLU A 188 17.17 -12.02 -11.92
C GLU A 188 18.67 -12.27 -11.79
N GLU A 189 19.35 -11.59 -10.87
CA GLU A 189 20.77 -11.84 -10.60
C GLU A 189 21.01 -13.28 -10.12
N ARG A 190 20.11 -13.84 -9.28
CA ARG A 190 20.20 -15.23 -8.84
C ARG A 190 20.03 -16.21 -10.01
N ARG A 191 19.08 -15.94 -10.92
CA ARG A 191 18.89 -16.75 -12.13
C ARG A 191 20.10 -16.68 -13.06
N ALA A 192 20.62 -15.47 -13.30
CA ALA A 192 21.82 -15.26 -14.11
C ALA A 192 23.04 -15.97 -13.51
N ARG A 193 23.22 -15.92 -12.19
CA ARG A 193 24.27 -16.66 -11.47
C ARG A 193 24.16 -18.17 -11.67
N MET A 194 22.95 -18.74 -11.55
CA MET A 194 22.74 -20.18 -11.78
C MET A 194 22.98 -20.57 -13.24
N GLU A 195 22.53 -19.76 -14.20
CA GLU A 195 22.73 -20.01 -15.62
C GLU A 195 24.21 -19.94 -16.01
N ALA A 196 24.95 -18.97 -15.47
CA ALA A 196 26.40 -18.85 -15.64
C ALA A 196 27.14 -20.08 -15.11
N MET A 197 26.81 -20.54 -13.89
CA MET A 197 27.40 -21.77 -13.32
C MET A 197 27.11 -23.01 -14.18
N LEU A 198 25.86 -23.16 -14.67
CA LEU A 198 25.50 -24.30 -15.50
C LEU A 198 26.19 -24.26 -16.87
N LYS A 199 26.37 -23.06 -17.45
CA LYS A 199 27.13 -22.86 -18.68
C LYS A 199 28.60 -23.23 -18.48
N GLU A 200 29.23 -22.77 -17.39
CA GLU A 200 30.61 -23.10 -17.05
C GLU A 200 30.80 -24.61 -16.84
N GLN A 201 29.88 -25.28 -16.15
CA GLN A 201 29.91 -26.74 -16.01
C GLN A 201 29.86 -27.45 -17.36
N ARG A 202 28.96 -27.03 -18.27
CA ARG A 202 28.86 -27.61 -19.63
C ARG A 202 30.11 -27.36 -20.47
N GLU A 203 30.77 -26.23 -20.30
CA GLU A 203 32.04 -25.92 -20.98
C GLU A 203 33.19 -26.78 -20.43
N ARG A 204 33.28 -26.94 -19.10
CA ARG A 204 34.24 -27.85 -18.46
C ARG A 204 34.04 -29.30 -18.90
N GLU A 205 32.80 -29.79 -18.96
CA GLU A 205 32.50 -31.12 -19.50
C GLU A 205 32.95 -31.27 -20.96
N ARG A 206 32.69 -30.27 -21.80
CA ARG A 206 33.12 -30.27 -23.21
C ARG A 206 34.65 -30.29 -23.33
N TRP A 207 35.34 -29.47 -22.55
CA TRP A 207 36.81 -29.45 -22.50
C TRP A 207 37.39 -30.80 -22.08
N GLN A 208 36.80 -31.43 -21.05
CA GLN A 208 37.21 -32.77 -20.61
C GLN A 208 36.98 -33.83 -21.69
N ARG A 209 35.85 -33.78 -22.40
CA ARG A 209 35.58 -34.68 -23.54
C ARG A 209 36.60 -34.49 -24.67
N GLN A 210 36.90 -33.24 -25.05
CA GLN A 210 37.90 -32.97 -26.10
C GLN A 210 39.31 -33.43 -25.70
N ARG A 211 39.71 -33.24 -24.43
CA ARG A 211 40.98 -33.77 -23.91
C ARG A 211 41.05 -35.30 -23.96
N LYS A 212 39.96 -35.99 -23.60
CA LYS A 212 39.91 -37.47 -23.68
C LYS A 212 40.03 -37.96 -25.11
N VAL A 213 39.35 -37.32 -26.08
CA VAL A 213 39.48 -37.65 -27.51
C VAL A 213 40.91 -37.40 -28.00
N HIS A 214 41.52 -36.26 -27.69
CA HIS A 214 42.92 -36.00 -28.07
C HIS A 214 43.93 -36.96 -27.41
N ALA A 215 43.67 -37.42 -26.18
CA ALA A 215 44.49 -38.43 -25.51
C ALA A 215 44.25 -39.85 -26.07
N GLY A 216 43.02 -40.16 -26.51
CA GLY A 216 42.65 -41.42 -27.17
C GLY A 216 43.24 -41.57 -28.56
N ASN A 217 43.27 -40.50 -29.37
CA ASN A 217 43.90 -40.49 -30.69
C ASN A 217 45.44 -40.65 -30.64
N ALA A 218 46.07 -40.46 -29.47
CA ALA A 218 47.51 -40.74 -29.27
C ALA A 218 47.79 -42.23 -28.96
N LEU A 219 46.73 -43.06 -28.86
CA LEU A 219 46.76 -44.47 -28.43
C LEU A 219 45.87 -45.37 -29.32
N GLU A 220 45.56 -44.94 -30.54
CA GLU A 220 44.73 -45.73 -31.47
C GLU A 220 45.47 -46.98 -31.97
N GLU A 221 45.30 -48.07 -31.22
CA GLU A 221 44.91 -49.40 -31.72
C GLU A 221 44.44 -50.24 -30.51
N GLY A 222 43.21 -50.03 -30.01
CA GLY A 222 42.60 -50.97 -29.04
C GLY A 222 41.60 -50.43 -28.01
N GLY A 223 41.48 -49.12 -27.81
CA GLY A 223 40.70 -48.55 -26.69
C GLY A 223 39.19 -48.34 -26.94
N GLU A 224 38.75 -48.18 -28.19
CA GLU A 224 37.38 -47.76 -28.50
C GLU A 224 36.32 -48.83 -28.18
N PHE A 225 36.69 -50.12 -28.28
CA PHE A 225 35.81 -51.23 -27.93
C PHE A 225 35.63 -51.34 -26.41
N ASP A 226 36.67 -51.08 -25.62
CA ASP A 226 36.64 -51.22 -24.17
C ASP A 226 35.86 -50.06 -23.51
N ASP A 227 35.93 -48.85 -24.07
CA ASP A 227 35.09 -47.72 -23.63
C ASP A 227 33.59 -47.99 -23.89
N LEU A 228 33.24 -48.62 -25.01
CA LEU A 228 31.86 -49.02 -25.31
C LEU A 228 31.36 -50.11 -24.34
N VAL A 229 32.19 -51.10 -24.03
CA VAL A 229 31.88 -52.16 -23.08
C VAL A 229 31.78 -51.61 -21.64
N SER A 230 32.64 -50.66 -21.28
CA SER A 230 32.62 -50.01 -19.96
C SER A 230 31.36 -49.16 -19.76
N ALA A 231 30.93 -48.41 -20.79
CA ALA A 231 29.67 -47.65 -20.77
C ALA A 231 28.42 -48.57 -20.70
N LEU A 232 28.48 -49.74 -21.33
CA LEU A 232 27.45 -50.79 -21.23
C LEU A 232 27.41 -51.46 -19.85
N ARG A 233 28.56 -51.66 -19.20
CA ARG A 233 28.66 -52.20 -17.82
C ARG A 233 28.31 -51.20 -16.74
N SER A 234 28.66 -49.93 -16.91
CA SER A 234 28.39 -48.86 -15.93
C SER A 234 26.92 -48.42 -15.92
N GLY A 235 26.15 -48.77 -16.96
CA GLY A 235 24.72 -48.46 -17.07
C GLY A 235 24.41 -47.01 -17.48
N GLU A 236 25.42 -46.16 -17.68
CA GLU A 236 25.25 -44.74 -18.05
C GLU A 236 24.51 -44.55 -19.39
N VAL A 237 24.59 -45.53 -20.29
CA VAL A 237 23.92 -45.52 -21.60
C VAL A 237 22.38 -45.51 -21.46
N PHE A 238 21.84 -46.09 -20.39
CA PHE A 238 20.39 -46.24 -20.21
C PHE A 238 19.73 -45.13 -19.38
N ASP A 239 20.51 -44.36 -18.61
CA ASP A 239 19.95 -43.47 -17.58
C ASP A 239 19.39 -42.15 -18.16
N LYS A 240 19.93 -41.69 -19.30
CA LYS A 240 19.55 -40.40 -19.91
C LYS A 240 18.15 -40.39 -20.55
N ASP A 241 17.65 -41.55 -20.97
CA ASP A 241 16.33 -41.68 -21.60
C ASP A 241 15.22 -42.11 -20.63
N LEU A 242 15.58 -42.78 -19.52
CA LEU A 242 14.63 -43.11 -18.44
C LEU A 242 14.07 -41.85 -17.73
N CYS A 243 14.88 -40.80 -17.55
CA CYS A 243 14.41 -39.53 -16.99
C CYS A 243 13.42 -38.79 -17.90
N LYS A 244 13.55 -38.90 -19.23
CA LYS A 244 12.61 -38.30 -20.19
C LYS A 244 11.28 -39.06 -20.21
N LEU A 245 11.32 -40.39 -20.09
CA LEU A 245 10.13 -41.24 -20.06
C LEU A 245 9.29 -41.04 -18.77
N LYS A 246 9.94 -40.84 -17.61
CA LYS A 246 9.25 -40.54 -16.33
C LYS A 246 8.54 -39.17 -16.31
N ARG A 247 9.06 -38.17 -17.03
CA ARG A 247 8.42 -36.84 -17.13
C ARG A 247 7.13 -36.85 -17.96
N SER A 248 7.05 -37.70 -18.98
CA SER A 248 5.85 -37.87 -19.81
C SER A 248 4.70 -38.51 -19.03
N ARG A 249 5.00 -39.51 -18.16
CA ARG A 249 3.98 -40.25 -17.41
C ARG A 249 3.30 -39.45 -16.28
N LYS A 250 3.93 -38.36 -15.79
CA LYS A 250 3.38 -37.52 -14.71
C LYS A 250 2.40 -36.45 -15.21
N ARG A 251 2.24 -36.26 -16.53
CA ARG A 251 1.22 -35.38 -17.12
C ARG A 251 -0.13 -36.07 -17.36
N SER A 252 -0.19 -37.40 -17.25
CA SER A 252 -1.38 -38.21 -17.58
C SER A 252 -2.09 -38.82 -16.38
N GLY A 253 -1.81 -38.35 -15.16
CA GLY A 253 -2.38 -38.91 -13.93
C GLY A 253 -2.68 -37.83 -12.90
N ASN A 254 -3.75 -37.07 -13.13
CA ASN A 254 -4.57 -36.46 -12.08
C ASN A 254 -5.89 -35.98 -12.70
N LEU A 255 -6.76 -36.96 -12.96
CA LEU A 255 -8.19 -36.76 -13.22
C LEU A 255 -8.90 -37.98 -12.65
N ALA A 256 -9.16 -37.96 -11.34
CA ALA A 256 -10.27 -38.67 -10.71
C ALA A 256 -10.42 -38.26 -9.23
N LEU A 257 -11.57 -37.60 -8.96
CA LEU A 257 -12.49 -37.77 -7.82
C LEU A 257 -12.00 -37.30 -6.42
N GLU A 258 -12.79 -36.62 -5.58
CA GLU A 258 -14.25 -36.59 -5.34
C GLU A 258 -14.74 -35.21 -4.87
N VAL A 259 -16.06 -34.95 -4.90
CA VAL A 259 -16.92 -34.72 -3.70
C VAL A 259 -18.28 -34.11 -4.09
N THR A 260 -19.30 -34.96 -3.91
CA THR A 260 -20.72 -34.72 -3.55
C THR A 260 -21.64 -33.81 -4.37
N ARG A 261 -22.78 -34.37 -4.78
CA ARG A 261 -24.11 -33.75 -4.63
C ARG A 261 -25.20 -34.82 -4.68
N GLU A 262 -25.62 -35.27 -3.50
CA GLU A 262 -26.98 -35.77 -3.29
C GLU A 262 -27.96 -34.60 -3.46
N ARG A 263 -29.06 -34.82 -4.20
CA ARG A 263 -30.29 -34.07 -3.99
C ARG A 263 -31.46 -35.04 -4.00
N ALA A 264 -32.00 -35.20 -2.80
CA ALA A 264 -33.28 -35.81 -2.54
C ALA A 264 -34.43 -34.97 -3.09
N ILE A 265 -35.47 -35.70 -3.41
CA ILE A 265 -36.82 -35.33 -3.85
C ILE A 265 -37.46 -34.34 -2.87
N ASN A 266 -38.18 -33.33 -3.40
CA ASN A 266 -39.49 -33.00 -2.85
C ASN A 266 -40.45 -32.45 -3.91
N ARG A 267 -41.63 -33.07 -3.91
CA ARG A 267 -42.83 -32.72 -4.66
C ARG A 267 -43.43 -31.43 -4.12
N LEU A 268 -44.16 -30.71 -4.97
CA LEU A 268 -45.48 -30.16 -4.65
C LEU A 268 -46.17 -29.71 -5.96
N ASN A 269 -47.33 -30.32 -6.22
CA ASN A 269 -48.42 -29.71 -6.99
C ASN A 269 -49.35 -29.00 -5.99
N CYS A 270 -50.12 -28.05 -6.53
CA CYS A 270 -51.11 -27.14 -5.93
C CYS A 270 -50.58 -25.73 -5.67
#